data_AF-A0A967HLS1-F1
#
_entry.id   AF-A0A967HLS1-F1
#
_cell.length_a   1.000
_cell.length_b   1.000
_cell.length_c   1.000
_cell.angle_alpha   90.00
_cell.angle_beta   90.00
_cell.angle_gamma   90.00
#
_symmetry.space_group_name_H-M   'P 1'
#
loop_
_entity.id
_entity.type
_entity.pdbx_description
1 polymer ?
#
loop_
_entity_poly.entity_id
_entity_poly.type
_entity_poly.pdbx_seq_one_letter_code
_entity_poly.pdbx_strand_id
1 'polypeptide(L)' 'AQELAGVALGPDGEPLAGVPVVLHRVGGGSGAFVATDTTTEEGGFQFALAADSAVYFA' A
#
# COMPACT_ATOMS: atom_id res chain seq x y z
N ALA A 1 1.96 14.85 7.39
CA ALA A 1 1.61 13.88 6.33
C ALA A 1 0.91 12.72 7.00
N GLN A 2 -0.10 12.14 6.36
CA GLN A 2 -0.72 10.92 6.88
C GLN A 2 0.11 9.73 6.41
N GLU A 3 0.23 8.70 7.24
CA GLU A 3 0.97 7.49 6.89
C GLU A 3 -0.02 6.34 6.68
N LEU A 4 0.21 5.56 5.63
CA LEU A 4 -0.46 4.29 5.38
C LEU A 4 0.59 3.20 5.44
N ALA A 5 0.44 2.27 6.38
CA ALA A 5 1.32 1.12 6.51
C ALA A 5 0.49 -0.16 6.57
N GLY A 6 1.09 -1.27 6.18
CA GLY A 6 0.47 -2.59 6.23
C GLY A 6 1.49 -3.71 6.12
N VAL A 7 0.98 -4.94 6.22
CA VAL A 7 1.77 -6.17 6.05
C VAL A 7 1.08 -7.03 5.01
N ALA A 8 1.83 -7.51 4.03
CA ALA A 8 1.36 -8.49 3.06
C ALA A 8 1.70 -9.91 3.55
N LEU A 9 0.66 -10.72 3.73
CA LEU A 9 0.77 -12.11 4.18
C LEU A 9 0.30 -13.06 3.07
N GLY A 10 0.93 -14.23 3.01
CA GLY A 10 0.48 -15.36 2.20
C GLY A 10 -0.78 -16.01 2.80
N PRO A 11 -1.38 -16.98 2.08
CA PRO A 11 -2.56 -17.71 2.56
C PRO A 11 -2.30 -18.59 3.79
N ASP A 12 -1.03 -18.90 4.07
CA ASP A 12 -0.54 -19.58 5.27
C ASP A 12 -0.30 -18.63 6.46
N GLY A 13 -0.42 -17.32 6.24
CA GLY A 13 -0.12 -16.29 7.23
C GLY A 13 1.35 -15.89 7.30
N GLU A 14 2.21 -16.44 6.43
CA GLU A 14 3.63 -16.09 6.40
C GLU A 14 3.85 -14.76 5.65
N PRO A 15 4.84 -13.93 6.06
CA PRO A 15 5.12 -12.67 5.38
C PRO A 15 5.59 -12.87 3.93
N LEU A 16 5.10 -12.00 3.04
CA LEU A 16 5.55 -11.97 1.65
C LEU A 16 6.65 -10.93 1.48
N ALA A 17 7.91 -11.37 1.39
CA ALA A 17 9.07 -10.50 1.19
C ALA A 17 9.34 -10.16 -0.29
N GLY A 18 9.81 -8.94 -0.56
CA GLY A 18 10.23 -8.51 -1.89
C GLY A 18 9.09 -8.31 -2.91
N VAL A 19 7.85 -8.18 -2.45
CA VAL A 19 6.67 -8.01 -3.30
C VAL A 19 6.43 -6.52 -3.56
N PRO A 20 6.29 -6.09 -4.83
CA PRO A 20 5.90 -4.72 -5.16
C PRO A 20 4.46 -4.42 -4.72
N VAL A 21 4.27 -3.34 -3.96
CA VAL A 21 2.95 -2.82 -3.57
C VAL A 21 2.74 -1.49 -4.26
N VAL A 22 1.62 -1.34 -4.98
CA VAL A 22 1.32 -0.14 -5.76
C VAL A 22 0.07 0.55 -5.24
N LEU A 23 0.22 1.80 -4.82
CA LEU A 23 -0.88 2.64 -4.37
C LEU A 23 -1.48 3.41 -5.54
N HIS A 24 -2.79 3.26 -5.72
CA HIS A 24 -3.58 4.04 -6.67
C HIS A 24 -4.66 4.84 -5.94
N ARG A 25 -4.89 6.09 -6.35
CA ARG A 25 -5.99 6.92 -5.85
C ARG A 25 -7.24 6.65 -6.67
N VAL A 26 -8.34 6.32 -5.99
CA VAL A 26 -9.65 6.14 -6.63
C VAL A 26 -10.33 7.51 -6.82
N GLY A 27 -10.64 7.87 -8.07
CA GLY A 27 -11.43 9.06 -8.41
C GLY A 27 -11.48 9.33 -9.93
N GLY A 28 -12.62 9.83 -10.44
CA GLY A 28 -12.71 10.42 -11.78
C GLY A 28 -12.53 9.48 -13.00
N GLY A 29 -12.66 8.16 -12.84
CA GLY A 29 -12.75 7.20 -13.96
C GLY A 29 -11.49 6.38 -14.26
N SER A 30 -10.36 6.64 -13.60
CA SER A 30 -9.15 5.81 -13.68
C SER A 30 -8.39 5.94 -12.36
N GLY A 31 -8.02 4.82 -11.74
CA GLY A 31 -7.19 4.84 -10.54
C GLY A 31 -5.83 5.44 -10.87
N ALA A 32 -5.57 6.67 -10.42
CA ALA A 32 -4.30 7.34 -10.72
C ALA A 32 -3.18 6.74 -9.87
N PHE A 33 -2.04 6.41 -10.49
CA PHE A 33 -0.85 5.97 -9.77
C PHE A 33 -0.41 7.05 -8.77
N VAL A 34 -0.10 6.63 -7.54
CA VAL A 34 0.37 7.52 -6.46
C VAL A 34 1.81 7.20 -6.11
N ALA A 35 2.09 5.94 -5.77
CA ALA A 35 3.38 5.51 -5.27
C ALA A 35 3.55 3.99 -5.40
N THR A 36 4.78 3.52 -5.27
CA THR A 36 5.12 2.11 -5.09
C THR A 36 6.04 1.95 -3.89
N ASP A 37 5.91 0.81 -3.22
CA ASP A 37 6.86 0.33 -2.20
C ASP A 37 7.15 -1.15 -2.47
N THR A 38 8.13 -1.73 -1.78
CA THR A 38 8.44 -3.17 -1.84
C THR A 38 8.50 -3.72 -0.43
N THR A 39 7.84 -4.85 -0.21
CA THR A 39 7.73 -5.41 1.14
C THR A 39 9.09 -5.84 1.72
N THR A 40 9.27 -5.61 3.03
CA THR A 40 10.45 -6.08 3.78
C THR A 40 10.42 -7.61 3.99
N GLU A 41 11.44 -8.17 4.65
CA GLU A 41 11.47 -9.58 5.04
C GLU A 41 10.28 -9.98 5.94
N GLU A 42 9.76 -9.03 6.73
CA GLU A 42 8.57 -9.16 7.57
C GLU A 42 7.27 -8.81 6.83
N GLY A 43 7.31 -8.63 5.51
CA GLY A 43 6.14 -8.34 4.67
C GLY A 43 5.61 -6.91 4.79
N GLY A 44 6.29 -6.03 5.53
CA GLY A 44 5.83 -4.67 5.80
C GLY A 44 6.02 -3.73 4.61
N PHE A 45 5.10 -2.77 4.44
CA PHE A 45 5.20 -1.66 3.47
C PHE A 45 4.65 -0.36 4.07
N GLN A 46 5.08 0.79 3.54
CA GLN A 46 4.66 2.11 4.02
C GLN A 46 4.56 3.18 2.91
N PHE A 47 3.60 4.09 3.04
CA PHE A 47 3.40 5.22 2.15
C PHE A 47 3.15 6.51 2.94
N ALA A 48 3.84 7.57 2.55
CA ALA A 48 3.51 8.92 2.99
C ALA A 48 2.45 9.53 2.06
N LEU A 49 1.33 9.95 2.63
CA LEU A 49 0.21 10.56 1.93
C LEU A 49 0.22 12.08 2.13
N ALA A 50 -0.15 12.81 1.07
CA ALA A 50 -0.50 14.22 1.17
C ALA A 50 -1.71 14.39 2.12
N ALA A 51 -1.77 15.53 2.82
CA ALA A 51 -2.93 15.87 3.64
C ALA A 51 -4.23 15.77 2.81
N ASP A 52 -5.31 15.29 3.43
CA ASP A 52 -6.64 15.04 2.84
C ASP A 52 -6.77 13.82 1.91
N SER A 53 -5.88 12.83 2.01
CA SER A 53 -6.05 11.55 1.31
C SER A 53 -7.02 10.63 2.07
N ALA A 54 -8.14 10.25 1.44
CA ALA A 54 -9.03 9.22 1.97
C ALA A 54 -8.57 7.83 1.49
N VAL A 55 -8.32 6.91 2.43
CA VAL A 55 -8.01 5.50 2.14
C VAL A 55 -9.29 4.69 2.36
N TYR A 56 -9.78 4.04 1.31
CA TYR A 56 -10.89 3.10 1.39
C TYR A 56 -10.33 1.68 1.31
N PHE A 57 -10.62 0.88 2.33
CA PHE A 57 -10.47 -0.57 2.26
C PHE A 57 -11.84 -1.13 1.88
N ALA A 58 -11.94 -1.77 0.72
CA ALA A 58 -13.14 -2.46 0.26
C ALA A 58 -13.04 -3.96 0.58
#